data_AF-A0A9P0QH99-F1
#
_entry.id   AF-A0A9P0QH99-F1
#
_cell.length_a   1.000
_cell.length_b   1.000
_cell.length_c   1.000
_cell.angle_alpha   90.00
_cell.angle_beta   90.00
_cell.angle_gamma   90.00
#
_symmetry.space_group_name_H-M   'P 1'
#
loop_
_entity.id
_entity.type
_entity.pdbx_description
1 polymer ?
#
loop_
_entity_poly.entity_id
_entity_poly.type
_entity_poly.pdbx_seq_one_letter_code
_entity_poly.pdbx_strand_id
1 'polypeptide(L)'
;MNERSSRSHTIFRIILESKDANQKDGPVHISYLNLMDLAGSERVSLTKAAGNVIRQLSEGKEFISYRDSKLTRLLSQALGGNAKSLIIGNVTLAAEEET
;
A
#
# COMPACT_ATOMS: atom_id res chain seq x y z
N MET A 1 3.34 11.69 21.48
CA MET A 1 2.32 10.76 20.97
C MET A 1 1.15 11.60 20.50
N ASN A 2 0.78 11.56 19.23
CA ASN A 2 -0.19 12.51 18.66
C ASN A 2 -1.62 12.07 19.02
N GLU A 3 -2.41 12.90 19.69
CA GLU A 3 -3.79 12.57 20.10
C GLU A 3 -4.73 12.32 18.91
N ARG A 4 -4.33 12.77 17.72
CA ARG A 4 -5.10 12.64 16.47
C ARG A 4 -4.69 11.44 15.60
N SER A 5 -3.69 10.65 16.01
CA SER A 5 -3.22 9.48 15.23
C SER A 5 -4.23 8.33 15.35
N SER A 6 -4.88 7.98 14.25
CA SER A 6 -5.73 6.80 14.16
C SER A 6 -4.88 5.54 14.32
N ARG A 7 -5.17 4.73 15.35
CA ARG A 7 -4.59 3.39 15.54
C ARG A 7 -5.03 2.37 14.48
N SER A 8 -5.87 2.81 13.55
CA SER A 8 -6.48 2.04 12.47
C SER A 8 -5.88 2.46 11.14
N HIS A 9 -5.71 1.50 10.25
CA HIS A 9 -5.36 1.76 8.85
C HIS A 9 -6.66 1.85 8.04
N THR A 10 -6.72 2.74 7.06
CA THR A 10 -7.88 2.87 6.18
C THR A 10 -7.52 2.39 4.79
N ILE A 11 -8.40 1.59 4.20
CA ILE A 11 -8.29 1.16 2.80
C ILE A 11 -9.55 1.65 2.09
N PHE A 12 -9.37 2.53 1.11
CA PHE A 12 -10.42 2.99 0.23
C PHE A 12 -10.13 2.49 -1.18
N ARG A 13 -11.09 1.79 -1.78
CA ARG A 13 -10.95 1.20 -3.12
C ARG A 13 -11.98 1.79 -4.05
N ILE A 14 -11.50 2.28 -5.19
CA ILE A 14 -12.32 2.68 -6.31
C ILE A 14 -12.18 1.59 -7.38
N ILE A 15 -13.32 1.02 -7.78
CA ILE A 15 -13.41 0.09 -8.90
C ILE A 15 -13.96 0.89 -10.08
N LEU A 16 -13.15 1.01 -11.12
CA LEU A 16 -13.53 1.71 -12.35
C LEU A 16 -13.79 0.68 -13.43
N GLU A 17 -15.04 0.61 -13.86
CA GLU A 17 -15.46 -0.20 -15.00
C GLU A 17 -15.64 0.71 -16.21
N SER A 18 -15.04 0.34 -17.34
CA SER A 18 -15.09 1.10 -18.58
C SER A 18 -15.38 0.16 -19.75
N LYS A 19 -16.29 0.59 -20.63
CA LYS A 19 -16.66 -0.11 -21.85
C LYS A 19 -16.56 0.87 -23.02
N ASP A 20 -16.06 0.39 -24.15
CA ASP A 20 -16.06 1.19 -25.38
C ASP A 20 -17.51 1.35 -25.89
N ALA A 21 -17.97 2.60 -25.98
CA ALA A 21 -19.31 2.92 -26.44
C ALA A 21 -19.56 2.50 -27.90
N ASN A 22 -18.51 2.38 -28.71
CA ASN A 22 -18.61 1.98 -30.11
C ASN A 22 -18.67 0.45 -30.29
N GLN A 23 -18.39 -0.31 -29.23
CA GLN A 23 -18.36 -1.77 -29.27
C GLN A 23 -19.41 -2.37 -28.31
N LYS A 24 -20.62 -2.63 -28.84
CA LYS A 24 -21.76 -3.14 -28.05
C LYS A 24 -21.47 -4.46 -27.31
N ASP A 25 -20.59 -5.30 -27.84
CA ASP A 25 -20.15 -6.57 -27.23
C ASP A 25 -18.63 -6.63 -26.97
N GLY A 26 -18.01 -5.46 -26.76
CA GLY A 26 -16.58 -5.34 -26.44
C GLY A 26 -16.24 -5.72 -24.99
N PRO A 27 -14.95 -5.99 -24.70
CA PRO A 27 -14.49 -6.29 -23.35
C PRO A 27 -14.72 -5.10 -22.41
N VAL A 28 -15.11 -5.40 -21.17
CA VAL A 28 -15.19 -4.40 -20.08
C VAL A 28 -13.82 -4.34 -19.40
N HIS A 29 -13.24 -3.15 -19.38
CA HIS A 29 -12.02 -2.86 -18.63
C HIS A 29 -12.38 -2.58 -17.18
N ILE A 30 -11.82 -3.37 -16.27
CA ILE A 30 -11.98 -3.18 -14.82
C ILE A 30 -10.61 -2.78 -14.27
N SER A 31 -10.54 -1.63 -13.62
CA SER A 31 -9.33 -1.17 -12.93
C SER A 31 -9.61 -0.89 -11.46
N TYR A 32 -8.58 -1.09 -10.65
CA TYR A 32 -8.65 -0.97 -9.20
C TYR A 32 -7.68 0.12 -8.74
N LEU A 33 -8.21 1.24 -8.25
CA LEU A 33 -7.42 2.23 -7.55
C LEU A 33 -7.58 2.00 -6.04
N ASN A 34 -6.46 1.71 -5.37
CA ASN A 34 -6.42 1.51 -3.93
C ASN A 34 -5.73 2.70 -3.27
N LEU A 35 -6.43 3.43 -2.40
CA LEU A 35 -5.87 4.47 -1.55
C LEU A 35 -5.77 3.90 -0.13
N MET A 36 -4.56 3.84 0.39
CA MET A 36 -4.30 3.26 1.71
C MET A 36 -3.66 4.30 2.62
N ASP A 37 -4.35 4.61 3.71
CA ASP A 37 -3.84 5.43 4.79
C ASP A 37 -3.31 4.52 5.89
N LEU A 38 -1.99 4.58 6.10
CA LEU A 38 -1.31 3.74 7.08
C LEU A 38 -1.30 4.43 8.43
N ALA A 39 -1.59 3.69 9.49
CA ALA A 39 -1.47 4.25 10.85
C ALA A 39 -0.02 4.68 11.11
N GLY A 40 0.15 5.59 12.06
CA GLY A 40 1.45 6.14 12.40
C GLY A 40 2.53 5.08 12.65
N SER A 41 3.74 5.39 12.17
CA SER A 41 4.91 4.51 12.20
C SER A 41 5.44 4.22 13.60
N GLU A 42 4.89 4.86 14.64
CA GLU A 42 5.10 4.48 16.04
C GLU A 42 4.72 3.02 16.32
N ARG A 43 3.83 2.43 15.51
CA ARG A 43 3.55 0.98 15.54
C ARG A 43 4.43 0.23 14.56
N VAL A 44 5.68 0.12 14.98
CA VAL A 44 6.79 -0.54 14.29
C VAL A 44 6.46 -1.91 13.66
N SER A 45 5.54 -2.71 14.21
CA SER A 45 5.23 -4.06 13.71
C SER A 45 4.60 -4.10 12.32
N LEU A 46 3.75 -3.14 11.95
CA LEU A 46 3.02 -3.13 10.67
C LEU A 46 3.85 -2.50 9.54
N THR A 47 4.55 -1.40 9.84
CA THR A 47 5.54 -0.80 8.94
C THR A 47 6.66 -1.79 8.62
N LYS A 48 7.08 -2.60 9.61
CA LYS A 48 8.08 -3.67 9.39
C LYS A 48 7.58 -4.76 8.44
N ALA A 49 6.32 -5.18 8.52
CA ALA A 49 5.80 -6.21 7.62
C ALA A 49 5.77 -5.73 6.15
N ALA A 50 5.25 -4.52 5.90
CA ALA A 50 5.25 -3.95 4.56
C ALA A 50 6.68 -3.69 4.04
N GLY A 51 7.55 -3.13 4.88
CA GLY A 51 8.96 -2.93 4.55
C GLY A 51 9.71 -4.23 4.25
N ASN A 52 9.43 -5.30 4.99
CA ASN A 52 10.02 -6.63 4.73
C ASN A 52 9.58 -7.19 3.37
N VAL A 53 8.29 -7.10 3.04
CA VAL A 53 7.78 -7.52 1.73
C VAL A 53 8.46 -6.75 0.59
N ILE A 54 8.55 -5.43 0.70
CA ILE A 54 9.21 -4.58 -0.31
C ILE A 54 10.69 -4.98 -0.46
N ARG A 55 11.38 -5.21 0.66
CA ARG A 55 12.77 -5.66 0.66
C ARG A 55 12.92 -7.02 -0.03
N GLN A 56 12.10 -8.02 0.33
CA GLN A 56 12.17 -9.35 -0.28
C GLN A 56 11.92 -9.30 -1.79
N LEU A 57 10.98 -8.46 -2.23
CA LEU A 57 10.72 -8.22 -3.65
C LEU A 57 11.92 -7.57 -4.35
N SER A 58 12.54 -6.56 -3.72
CA SER A 58 13.73 -5.90 -4.26
C SER A 58 14.95 -6.83 -4.36
N GLU A 59 15.04 -7.81 -3.45
CA GLU A 59 16.08 -8.84 -3.44
C GLU A 59 15.77 -9.99 -4.42
N GLY A 60 14.62 -9.98 -5.10
CA GLY A 60 14.22 -11.02 -6.05
C GLY A 60 13.97 -12.39 -5.42
N LYS A 61 13.54 -12.43 -4.16
CA LYS A 61 13.24 -13.70 -3.47
C LYS A 61 12.06 -14.41 -4.11
N GLU A 62 12.17 -15.74 -4.23
CA GLU A 62 11.10 -16.59 -4.78
C GLU A 62 9.88 -16.64 -3.85
N PHE A 63 10.12 -16.72 -2.54
CA PHE A 63 9.08 -16.67 -1.53
C PHE A 63 8.99 -15.30 -0.86
N ILE A 64 7.81 -14.68 -0.95
CA ILE A 64 7.51 -13.38 -0.33
C ILE A 64 6.49 -13.56 0.79
N SER A 65 6.81 -13.04 1.98
CA SER A 65 6.05 -13.20 3.22
C SER A 65 4.82 -12.28 3.31
N TYR A 66 3.97 -12.26 2.29
CA TYR A 66 2.72 -11.47 2.32
C TYR A 66 1.77 -11.87 3.45
N ARG A 67 1.97 -13.03 4.09
CA ARG A 67 1.06 -13.58 5.10
C ARG A 67 1.31 -13.03 6.51
N ASP A 68 2.41 -12.32 6.72
CA ASP A 68 2.83 -11.82 8.03
C ASP A 68 1.87 -10.74 8.59
N SER A 69 1.08 -10.08 7.73
CA SER A 69 0.01 -9.20 8.19
C SER A 69 -1.21 -9.22 7.27
N LYS A 70 -2.42 -8.98 7.82
CA LYS A 70 -3.65 -8.86 7.01
C LYS A 70 -3.51 -7.76 5.94
N LEU A 71 -2.81 -6.67 6.28
CA LEU A 71 -2.53 -5.57 5.35
C LEU A 71 -1.67 -6.02 4.17
N THR A 72 -0.54 -6.70 4.42
CA THR A 72 0.34 -7.19 3.34
C THR A 72 -0.32 -8.27 2.48
N ARG A 73 -1.26 -9.04 3.04
CA ARG A 73 -2.13 -9.95 2.25
C ARG A 73 -3.03 -9.19 1.29
N LEU A 74 -3.72 -8.17 1.78
CA LEU A 74 -4.59 -7.31 0.96
C LEU A 74 -3.80 -6.54 -0.11
N LEU A 75 -2.56 -6.17 0.21
CA LEU A 75 -1.64 -5.44 -0.66
C LEU A 75 -0.84 -6.30 -1.64
N SER A 76 -0.94 -7.63 -1.57
CA SER A 76 -0.13 -8.54 -2.39
C SER A 76 -0.16 -8.19 -3.89
N GLN A 77 -1.34 -7.90 -4.43
CA GLN A 77 -1.52 -7.48 -5.82
C GLN A 77 -0.88 -6.11 -6.13
N ALA A 78 -0.91 -5.18 -5.18
CA ALA A 78 -0.31 -3.85 -5.35
C ALA A 78 1.23 -3.92 -5.30
N LEU A 79 1.79 -4.69 -4.37
CA LEU A 79 3.23 -4.70 -4.10
C LEU A 79 4.03 -5.59 -5.05
N GLY A 80 3.53 -6.79 -5.40
CA GLY A 80 4.24 -7.70 -6.30
C GLY A 80 3.36 -8.37 -7.35
N GLY A 81 2.13 -7.90 -7.54
CA GLY A 81 1.30 -8.27 -8.68
C GLY A 81 1.49 -7.33 -9.87
N ASN A 82 0.58 -7.42 -10.84
CA ASN A 82 0.57 -6.53 -12.00
C ASN A 82 -0.12 -5.19 -11.67
N ALA A 83 0.50 -4.40 -10.81
CA ALA A 83 -0.01 -3.10 -10.39
C ALA A 83 1.10 -2.05 -10.39
N LYS A 84 0.71 -0.78 -10.49
CA LYS A 84 1.59 0.34 -10.18
C LYS A 84 1.35 0.77 -8.74
N SER A 85 2.43 0.91 -7.98
CA SER A 85 2.38 1.29 -6.57
C SER A 85 3.20 2.54 -6.33
N LEU A 86 2.61 3.47 -5.59
CA LEU A 86 3.25 4.69 -5.10
C LEU A 86 3.13 4.70 -3.57
N ILE A 87 4.23 4.99 -2.88
CA ILE A 87 4.27 5.16 -1.43
C ILE A 87 4.66 6.60 -1.14
N ILE A 88 3.89 7.27 -0.30
CA ILE A 88 4.17 8.63 0.17
C ILE A 88 4.69 8.52 1.60
N GLY A 89 5.92 8.96 1.83
CA GLY A 89 6.54 8.99 3.15
C GLY A 89 6.37 10.37 3.79
N ASN A 90 5.47 10.50 4.75
CA ASN A 90 5.30 11.71 5.53
C ASN A 90 6.32 11.74 6.68
N VAL A 91 7.38 12.54 6.52
CA VAL A 91 8.44 12.70 7.52
C VAL A 91 8.39 14.09 8.16
N THR A 92 8.64 14.16 9.46
CA THR A 92 8.84 15.41 10.19
C THR A 92 10.33 15.74 10.18
N LEU A 93 10.68 17.01 9.96
CA LEU A 93 12.07 17.47 10.10
C LEU A 93 12.50 17.34 11.57
N ALA A 94 13.70 16.80 11.81
CA ALA A 94 14.31 16.84 13.13
C ALA A 94 14.77 18.28 13.41
N ALA A 95 14.49 18.80 14.60
CA ALA A 95 15.15 20.01 15.07
C ALA A 95 16.59 19.64 15.42
N GLU A 96 17.57 20.34 14.83
CA GLU A 96 18.94 20.26 15.32
C GLU A 96 18.96 20.86 16.72
N GLU A 97 19.38 20.09 17.72
CA GLU A 97 19.75 20.66 19.01
C GLU A 97 21.08 21.39 18.79
N GLU A 98 21.04 22.72 18.67
CA GLU A 98 22.24 23.56 18.76
C GLU A 98 22.87 23.34 20.14
N THR A 99 24.03 22.69 20.16
CA THR A 99 24.91 22.51 21.33
C THR A 99 25.66 23.78 21.66
#